data_AF-A0A350YF23-F1
#
_entry.id   AF-A0A350YF23-F1
#
_cell.length_a   1.000
_cell.length_b   1.000
_cell.length_c   1.000
_cell.angle_alpha   90.00
_cell.angle_beta   90.00
_cell.angle_gamma   90.00
#
_symmetry.space_group_name_H-M   'P 1'
#
loop_
_entity.id
_entity.type
_entity.pdbx_description
1 polymer ?
#
loop_
_entity_poly.entity_id
_entity_poly.type
_entity_poly.pdbx_seq_one_letter_code
_entity_poly.pdbx_strand_id
1 'polypeptide(L)'
;IVEFLHVLHPDLIPMIGKKPQTPRTFIILFDYETRPKTRQHIRSATLRLGLAIKELGAICEVALLPGPEKGIDDWVVALGKQASVAVSALITDALSLKDYRNLGFVNRYRGLHNYQPNITVNCQYLSEKIQLPRSGLVGLWSDMGTGKTELLRRWRQANPDTRFLNNGHRVNLLRNLALRLGTNLYSDINPDNLSKITALSITVDSLYKLNENLQTYGCIFIDEACQFLAHLLGSKTCKDNQAEILDLLEYLVYNAPLVVIADAHLDDTTIDFFRAMRPTVIFFLFFFWTFNFCFRYIDSNHFNFSCLLPQLSPTG
;
A
#
# COMPACT_ATOMS: atom_id res chain seq x y z
N ILE A 1 -15.27 -23.90 8.55
CA ILE A 1 -16.32 -23.54 9.54
C ILE A 1 -16.52 -22.03 9.37
N VAL A 2 -17.50 -21.47 8.67
CA VAL A 2 -18.89 -21.87 8.35
C VAL A 2 -19.17 -21.51 6.88
N GLU A 3 -19.63 -22.46 6.05
CA GLU A 3 -20.27 -22.18 4.76
C GLU A 3 -21.65 -21.58 5.06
N PHE A 4 -21.73 -20.24 5.14
CA PHE A 4 -23.02 -19.60 4.97
C PHE A 4 -23.36 -19.66 3.48
N LEU A 5 -24.21 -20.61 3.07
CA LEU A 5 -24.85 -20.59 1.75
C LEU A 5 -25.44 -19.19 1.55
N HIS A 6 -24.86 -18.41 0.63
CA HIS A 6 -25.40 -17.11 0.27
C HIS A 6 -26.57 -17.35 -0.67
N VAL A 7 -27.78 -17.53 -0.10
CA VAL A 7 -28.97 -17.81 -0.90
C VAL A 7 -29.43 -16.52 -1.58
N LEU A 8 -29.50 -16.57 -2.91
CA LEU A 8 -30.10 -15.51 -3.71
C LEU A 8 -31.61 -15.44 -3.44
N HIS A 9 -32.18 -14.24 -3.44
CA HIS A 9 -33.63 -14.07 -3.27
C HIS A 9 -34.40 -14.92 -4.29
N PRO A 10 -35.47 -15.65 -3.90
CA PRO A 10 -36.22 -16.54 -4.78
C PRO A 10 -36.63 -15.91 -6.11
N ASP A 11 -37.00 -14.62 -6.10
CA ASP A 11 -37.44 -13.88 -7.30
C ASP A 11 -36.33 -13.65 -8.33
N LEU A 12 -35.05 -13.69 -7.91
CA LEU A 12 -33.91 -13.50 -8.80
C LEU A 12 -33.42 -14.83 -9.40
N ILE A 13 -33.80 -15.97 -8.82
CA ILE A 13 -33.41 -17.30 -9.30
C ILE A 13 -33.90 -17.56 -10.74
N PRO A 14 -35.15 -17.24 -11.12
CA PRO A 14 -35.62 -17.38 -12.50
C PRO A 14 -34.82 -16.54 -13.51
N MET A 15 -34.25 -15.40 -13.08
CA MET A 15 -33.55 -14.47 -13.96
C MET A 15 -32.17 -14.96 -14.40
N ILE A 16 -31.53 -15.83 -13.61
CA ILE A 16 -30.18 -16.36 -13.86
C ILE A 16 -30.14 -17.31 -15.06
N GLY A 17 -31.26 -17.99 -15.33
CA GLY A 17 -31.39 -18.90 -16.45
C GLY A 17 -30.74 -20.26 -16.20
N LYS A 18 -31.43 -21.34 -16.53
CA LYS A 18 -30.99 -22.72 -16.28
C LYS A 18 -30.09 -23.31 -17.39
N LYS A 19 -29.50 -22.49 -18.26
CA LYS A 19 -28.81 -22.97 -19.47
C LYS A 19 -27.29 -22.83 -19.34
N PRO A 20 -26.55 -23.92 -19.06
CA PRO A 20 -25.09 -23.89 -18.85
C PRO A 20 -24.29 -23.48 -20.08
N GLN A 21 -24.85 -23.65 -21.29
CA GLN A 21 -24.13 -23.44 -22.54
C GLN A 21 -24.04 -21.97 -22.98
N THR A 22 -24.84 -21.07 -22.38
CA THR A 22 -24.82 -19.62 -22.64
C THR A 22 -25.08 -18.89 -21.33
N PRO A 23 -24.06 -18.80 -20.43
CA PRO A 23 -24.24 -18.19 -19.13
C PRO A 23 -24.56 -16.70 -19.30
N ARG A 24 -25.58 -16.22 -18.60
CA ARG A 24 -25.97 -14.80 -18.61
C ARG A 24 -24.97 -13.98 -17.80
N THR A 25 -24.61 -12.80 -18.30
CA THR A 25 -23.79 -11.83 -17.56
C THR A 25 -24.68 -10.91 -16.73
N PHE A 26 -24.40 -10.82 -15.44
CA PHE A 26 -24.99 -9.87 -14.51
C PHE A 26 -23.95 -8.84 -14.11
N ILE A 27 -24.32 -7.57 -14.22
CA ILE A 27 -23.48 -6.45 -13.76
C ILE A 27 -24.16 -5.90 -12.51
N ILE A 28 -23.50 -6.02 -11.37
CA ILE A 28 -23.95 -5.40 -10.13
C ILE A 28 -23.46 -3.95 -10.14
N LEU A 29 -24.40 -3.02 -9.97
CA LEU A 29 -24.12 -1.60 -9.82
C LEU A 29 -24.89 -1.10 -8.61
N PHE A 30 -24.16 -0.65 -7.60
CA PHE A 30 -24.74 0.04 -6.45
C PHE A 30 -24.48 1.55 -6.56
N ASP A 31 -25.34 2.32 -5.91
CA ASP A 31 -25.19 3.77 -5.82
C ASP A 31 -23.85 4.17 -5.21
N TYR A 32 -23.37 5.33 -5.63
CA TYR A 32 -22.16 5.92 -5.06
C TYR A 32 -22.41 6.34 -3.61
N GLU A 33 -21.63 5.79 -2.67
CA GLU A 33 -21.76 6.07 -1.24
C GLU A 33 -20.45 6.64 -0.69
N THR A 34 -20.57 7.68 0.13
CA THR A 34 -19.44 8.39 0.75
C THR A 34 -19.18 7.93 2.17
N ARG A 35 -20.22 7.46 2.89
CA ARG A 35 -20.12 7.02 4.29
C ARG A 35 -19.34 5.71 4.42
N PRO A 36 -18.24 5.68 5.20
CA PRO A 36 -17.36 4.50 5.29
C PRO A 36 -18.08 3.20 5.70
N LYS A 37 -18.91 3.27 6.74
CA LYS A 37 -19.66 2.11 7.25
C LYS A 37 -20.62 1.55 6.19
N THR A 38 -21.33 2.42 5.49
CA THR A 38 -22.27 2.02 4.44
C THR A 38 -21.54 1.45 3.22
N ARG A 39 -20.38 2.01 2.83
CA ARG A 39 -19.52 1.43 1.78
C ARG A 39 -19.09 0.00 2.10
N GLN A 40 -18.73 -0.28 3.36
CA GLN A 40 -18.36 -1.64 3.78
C GLN A 40 -19.54 -2.60 3.69
N HIS A 41 -20.75 -2.17 4.10
CA HIS A 41 -21.96 -2.97 3.96
C HIS A 41 -22.30 -3.23 2.49
N ILE A 42 -22.27 -2.21 1.64
CA ILE A 42 -22.49 -2.33 0.18
C ILE A 42 -21.50 -3.33 -0.39
N ARG A 43 -20.21 -3.19 -0.09
CA ARG A 43 -19.18 -4.11 -0.56
C ARG A 43 -19.44 -5.55 -0.13
N SER A 44 -19.79 -5.77 1.14
CA SER A 44 -20.13 -7.11 1.62
C SER A 44 -21.36 -7.66 0.90
N ALA A 45 -22.37 -6.82 0.62
CA ALA A 45 -23.57 -7.23 -0.10
C ALA A 45 -23.25 -7.58 -1.56
N THR A 46 -22.47 -6.75 -2.26
CA THR A 46 -22.01 -7.00 -3.63
C THR A 46 -21.27 -8.32 -3.76
N LEU A 47 -20.34 -8.61 -2.84
CA LEU A 47 -19.58 -9.86 -2.88
C LEU A 47 -20.47 -11.08 -2.60
N ARG A 48 -21.37 -11.00 -1.61
CA ARG A 48 -22.30 -12.10 -1.30
C ARG A 48 -23.24 -12.37 -2.48
N LEU A 49 -23.82 -11.31 -3.04
CA LEU A 49 -24.71 -11.38 -4.19
C LEU A 49 -24.00 -11.98 -5.40
N GLY A 50 -22.82 -11.47 -5.72
CA GLY A 50 -22.05 -11.93 -6.87
C GLY A 50 -21.60 -13.39 -6.75
N LEU A 51 -21.23 -13.84 -5.54
CA LEU A 51 -20.93 -15.25 -5.29
C LEU A 51 -22.17 -16.13 -5.50
N ALA A 52 -23.32 -15.73 -4.96
CA ALA A 52 -24.58 -16.46 -5.15
C ALA A 52 -24.97 -16.59 -6.64
N ILE A 53 -24.78 -15.53 -7.43
CA ILE A 53 -25.02 -15.54 -8.89
C ILE A 53 -24.06 -16.50 -9.60
N LYS A 54 -22.78 -16.50 -9.21
CA LYS A 54 -21.77 -17.41 -9.78
C LYS A 54 -22.02 -18.87 -9.45
N GLU A 55 -22.44 -19.16 -8.21
CA GLU A 55 -22.78 -20.52 -7.78
C GLU A 55 -23.94 -21.11 -8.59
N LEU A 56 -24.85 -20.25 -9.06
CA LEU A 56 -25.97 -20.64 -9.93
C LEU A 56 -25.59 -20.71 -11.42
N GLY A 57 -24.32 -20.54 -11.78
CA GLY A 57 -23.80 -20.75 -13.13
C GLY A 57 -23.83 -19.53 -14.05
N ALA A 58 -24.11 -18.33 -13.55
CA ALA A 58 -24.02 -17.09 -14.32
C ALA A 58 -22.66 -16.39 -14.18
N ILE A 59 -22.36 -15.51 -15.14
CA ILE A 59 -21.22 -14.59 -15.04
C ILE A 59 -21.66 -13.39 -14.22
N CYS A 60 -20.80 -12.94 -13.30
CA CYS A 60 -21.06 -11.75 -12.52
C CYS A 60 -19.86 -10.82 -12.49
N GLU A 61 -20.13 -9.56 -12.83
CA GLU A 61 -19.24 -8.43 -12.89
C GLU A 61 -19.81 -7.28 -12.04
N VAL A 62 -18.98 -6.29 -11.75
CA VAL A 62 -19.32 -5.15 -10.88
C VAL A 62 -18.89 -3.87 -11.58
N ALA A 63 -19.85 -3.01 -11.90
CA ALA A 63 -19.56 -1.68 -12.40
C ALA A 63 -19.54 -0.67 -11.24
N LEU A 64 -18.77 0.41 -11.40
CA LEU A 64 -18.60 1.45 -10.37
C LEU A 64 -18.94 2.81 -10.95
N LEU A 65 -19.80 3.55 -10.24
CA LEU A 65 -20.08 4.95 -10.57
C LEU A 65 -18.85 5.84 -10.25
N PRO A 66 -18.51 6.81 -11.10
CA PRO A 66 -17.36 7.70 -10.90
C PRO A 66 -17.55 8.74 -9.78
N GLY A 67 -18.78 8.91 -9.27
CA GLY A 67 -19.17 9.83 -8.18
C GLY A 67 -19.62 11.22 -8.65
N PRO A 68 -19.94 12.17 -7.75
CA PRO A 68 -20.61 12.01 -6.45
C PRO A 68 -22.15 11.99 -6.57
N GLU A 69 -22.69 12.05 -7.80
CA GLU A 69 -24.13 12.01 -8.07
C GLU A 69 -24.72 10.68 -7.59
N LYS A 70 -25.86 10.75 -6.90
CA LYS A 70 -26.36 9.62 -6.12
C LYS A 70 -27.28 8.76 -6.97
N GLY A 71 -26.68 7.73 -7.54
CA GLY A 71 -27.38 6.67 -8.26
C GLY A 71 -27.26 6.80 -9.76
N ILE A 72 -27.48 5.69 -10.45
CA ILE A 72 -27.36 5.64 -11.91
C ILE A 72 -28.36 6.57 -12.59
N ASP A 73 -29.55 6.73 -12.02
CA ASP A 73 -30.59 7.60 -12.58
C ASP A 73 -30.16 9.07 -12.56
N ASP A 74 -29.65 9.55 -11.42
CA ASP A 74 -29.11 10.90 -11.28
C ASP A 74 -27.94 11.12 -12.24
N TRP A 75 -27.05 10.14 -12.35
CA TRP A 75 -25.88 10.19 -13.22
C TRP A 75 -26.27 10.25 -14.71
N VAL A 76 -27.28 9.48 -15.12
CA VAL A 76 -27.82 9.49 -16.48
C VAL A 76 -28.49 10.83 -16.78
N VAL A 77 -29.25 11.39 -15.83
CA VAL A 77 -29.91 12.70 -15.98
C VAL A 77 -28.87 13.82 -16.14
N ALA A 78 -27.81 13.82 -15.32
CA ALA A 78 -26.77 14.84 -15.39
C ALA A 78 -25.98 14.82 -16.70
N LEU A 79 -25.73 13.63 -17.25
CA LEU A 79 -25.00 13.46 -18.52
C LEU A 79 -25.85 13.80 -19.76
N GLY A 80 -27.18 13.76 -19.64
CA GLY A 80 -28.11 14.10 -20.72
C GLY A 80 -27.81 13.34 -22.01
N LYS A 81 -27.49 14.06 -23.09
CA LYS A 81 -27.21 13.46 -24.42
C LYS A 81 -25.98 12.53 -24.45
N GLN A 82 -25.09 12.61 -23.47
CA GLN A 82 -23.89 11.77 -23.38
C GLN A 82 -24.11 10.49 -22.55
N ALA A 83 -25.28 10.34 -21.93
CA ALA A 83 -25.55 9.24 -21.00
C ALA A 83 -25.40 7.85 -21.64
N SER A 84 -25.85 7.67 -22.88
CA SER A 84 -25.74 6.38 -23.57
C SER A 84 -24.29 5.93 -23.74
N VAL A 85 -23.41 6.84 -24.17
CA VAL A 85 -21.98 6.57 -24.35
C VAL A 85 -21.31 6.29 -23.01
N ALA A 86 -21.61 7.08 -21.98
CA ALA A 86 -21.04 6.92 -20.65
C ALA A 86 -21.47 5.60 -19.97
N VAL A 87 -22.76 5.22 -20.09
CA VAL A 87 -23.26 3.95 -19.55
C VAL A 87 -22.64 2.76 -20.28
N SER A 88 -22.50 2.83 -21.62
CA SER A 88 -21.79 1.80 -22.37
C SER A 88 -20.33 1.67 -21.96
N ALA A 89 -19.63 2.79 -21.72
CA ALA A 89 -18.26 2.77 -21.20
C ALA A 89 -18.20 2.13 -19.80
N LEU A 90 -19.11 2.51 -18.89
CA LEU A 90 -19.19 1.96 -17.54
C LEU A 90 -19.48 0.45 -17.51
N ILE A 91 -20.31 -0.04 -18.44
CA ILE A 91 -20.55 -1.46 -18.64
C ILE A 91 -19.30 -2.16 -19.20
N THR A 92 -18.60 -1.54 -20.15
CA THR A 92 -17.37 -2.10 -20.74
C THR A 92 -16.23 -2.18 -19.72
N ASP A 93 -16.16 -1.21 -18.81
CA ASP A 93 -15.16 -1.14 -17.73
C ASP A 93 -15.58 -1.93 -16.48
N ALA A 94 -16.66 -2.73 -16.55
CA ALA A 94 -17.11 -3.53 -15.43
C ALA A 94 -16.05 -4.53 -14.99
N LEU A 95 -15.87 -4.65 -13.67
CA LEU A 95 -14.82 -5.44 -13.07
C LEU A 95 -15.29 -6.86 -12.82
N SER A 96 -14.40 -7.83 -12.99
CA SER A 96 -14.70 -9.18 -12.51
C SER A 96 -14.90 -9.17 -10.99
N LEU A 97 -15.72 -10.08 -10.43
CA LEU A 97 -15.86 -10.21 -8.97
C LEU A 97 -14.52 -10.44 -8.25
N LYS A 98 -13.55 -11.06 -8.92
CA LYS A 98 -12.21 -11.28 -8.38
C LYS A 98 -11.49 -9.92 -8.25
N ASP A 99 -11.55 -9.09 -9.28
CA ASP A 99 -10.91 -7.78 -9.29
C ASP A 99 -11.62 -6.81 -8.34
N TYR A 100 -12.95 -6.87 -8.25
CA TYR A 100 -13.72 -6.13 -7.25
C TYR A 100 -13.41 -6.57 -5.81
N ARG A 101 -13.22 -7.87 -5.56
CA ARG A 101 -12.74 -8.38 -4.27
C ARG A 101 -11.33 -7.85 -3.99
N ASN A 102 -10.45 -7.83 -4.98
CA ASN A 102 -9.09 -7.32 -4.84
C ASN A 102 -9.05 -5.80 -4.65
N LEU A 103 -10.02 -5.06 -5.18
CA LEU A 103 -10.17 -3.62 -4.96
C LEU A 103 -10.26 -3.25 -3.48
N GLY A 104 -10.81 -4.09 -2.59
CA GLY A 104 -10.79 -3.81 -1.15
C GLY A 104 -9.52 -4.24 -0.41
N PHE A 105 -8.62 -4.97 -1.07
CA PHE A 105 -7.23 -5.12 -0.63
C PHE A 105 -6.37 -3.95 -1.12
N VAL A 106 -6.69 -3.40 -2.30
CA VAL A 106 -6.09 -2.18 -2.87
C VAL A 106 -6.62 -0.91 -2.18
N ASN A 107 -7.81 -0.99 -1.58
CA ASN A 107 -8.56 0.11 -0.97
C ASN A 107 -8.95 -0.20 0.50
N ARG A 108 -8.12 -0.96 1.24
CA ARG A 108 -7.99 -0.68 2.67
C ARG A 108 -7.29 0.66 2.74
N TYR A 109 -8.03 1.68 3.16
CA TYR A 109 -7.52 2.93 3.72
C TYR A 109 -6.08 3.25 3.32
N ARG A 110 -5.87 3.70 2.08
CA ARG A 110 -4.55 4.18 1.68
C ARG A 110 -4.29 5.49 2.39
N GLY A 111 -3.23 5.49 3.19
CA GLY A 111 -2.83 6.62 4.01
C GLY A 111 -2.95 6.33 5.50
N LEU A 112 -2.32 7.19 6.27
CA LEU A 112 -2.22 7.08 7.71
C LEU A 112 -3.34 7.91 8.35
N HIS A 113 -4.27 7.24 9.03
CA HIS A 113 -5.44 7.88 9.65
C HIS A 113 -5.32 7.94 11.16
N ASN A 114 -4.80 6.87 11.76
CA ASN A 114 -4.57 6.80 13.20
C ASN A 114 -3.27 7.50 13.63
N TYR A 115 -2.44 7.88 12.67
CA TYR A 115 -1.14 8.49 12.89
C TYR A 115 -1.09 9.87 12.24
N GLN A 116 -0.75 10.89 13.03
CA GLN A 116 -0.49 12.22 12.49
C GLN A 116 1.00 12.39 12.14
N PRO A 117 1.32 13.18 11.10
CA PRO A 117 2.69 13.58 10.84
C PRO A 117 3.30 14.32 12.02
N ASN A 118 4.50 13.92 12.47
CA ASN A 118 5.28 14.83 13.31
C ASN A 118 5.94 15.92 12.47
N ILE A 119 6.31 15.60 11.22
CA ILE A 119 6.92 16.51 10.28
C ILE A 119 6.25 16.28 8.91
N THR A 120 5.91 17.37 8.22
CA THR A 120 5.46 17.35 6.82
C THR A 120 6.32 18.32 6.03
N VAL A 121 6.93 17.82 4.95
CA VAL A 121 7.78 18.64 4.09
C VAL A 121 7.38 18.47 2.64
N ASN A 122 7.25 19.59 1.94
CA ASN A 122 7.06 19.64 0.48
C ASN A 122 8.35 20.15 -0.17
N CYS A 123 9.26 19.24 -0.50
CA CYS A 123 10.49 19.55 -1.22
C CYS A 123 10.92 18.37 -2.08
N GLN A 124 11.68 18.63 -3.14
CA GLN A 124 12.14 17.57 -4.04
C GLN A 124 13.13 16.59 -3.38
N TYR A 125 13.97 17.07 -2.45
CA TYR A 125 14.99 16.26 -1.79
C TYR A 125 14.83 16.28 -0.27
N LEU A 126 14.38 15.13 0.28
CA LEU A 126 14.16 14.95 1.73
C LEU A 126 15.41 15.20 2.59
N SER A 127 16.57 14.84 2.04
CA SER A 127 17.87 14.86 2.71
C SER A 127 18.39 16.24 3.07
N GLU A 128 17.82 17.30 2.49
CA GLU A 128 18.24 18.70 2.71
C GLU A 128 17.50 19.38 3.86
N LYS A 129 16.29 18.91 4.19
CA LYS A 129 15.41 19.57 5.17
C LYS A 129 15.16 18.76 6.43
N ILE A 130 15.57 17.50 6.47
CA ILE A 130 15.20 16.57 7.54
C ILE A 130 16.41 15.79 8.02
N GLN A 131 16.52 15.65 9.33
CA GLN A 131 17.42 14.72 9.99
C GLN A 131 16.59 13.62 10.66
N LEU A 132 17.05 12.37 10.52
CA LEU A 132 16.42 11.24 11.21
C LEU A 132 16.66 11.33 12.72
N PRO A 133 15.70 10.93 13.56
CA PRO A 133 15.91 10.83 15.00
C PRO A 133 16.99 9.80 15.34
N ARG A 134 17.56 9.91 16.55
CA ARG A 134 18.58 8.97 17.04
C ARG A 134 18.04 7.56 17.30
N SER A 135 16.75 7.44 17.62
CA SER A 135 16.08 6.17 17.91
C SER A 135 14.58 6.26 17.64
N GLY A 136 13.93 5.11 17.55
CA GLY A 136 12.48 4.97 17.35
C GLY A 136 12.12 4.30 16.02
N LEU A 137 10.83 4.20 15.77
CA LEU A 137 10.27 3.76 14.48
C LEU A 137 9.91 5.00 13.66
N VAL A 138 10.44 5.10 12.44
CA VAL A 138 10.20 6.19 11.48
C VAL A 138 9.50 5.66 10.25
N GLY A 139 8.25 6.07 10.06
CA GLY A 139 7.52 5.85 8.81
C GLY A 139 7.75 6.98 7.83
N LEU A 140 8.39 6.69 6.70
CA LEU A 140 8.61 7.59 5.56
C LEU A 140 7.55 7.33 4.48
N TRP A 141 6.42 8.02 4.59
CA TRP A 141 5.45 8.05 3.50
C TRP A 141 5.97 9.00 2.41
N SER A 142 6.30 8.48 1.22
CA SER A 142 6.87 9.28 0.13
C SER A 142 6.85 8.55 -1.21
N ASP A 143 6.74 9.26 -2.33
CA ASP A 143 6.79 8.65 -3.66
C ASP A 143 8.20 8.16 -4.05
N MET A 144 8.28 7.38 -5.13
CA MET A 144 9.55 6.95 -5.72
C MET A 144 10.33 8.15 -6.25
N GLY A 145 11.66 8.17 -6.06
CA GLY A 145 12.53 9.23 -6.59
C GLY A 145 12.64 10.49 -5.71
N THR A 146 12.05 10.50 -4.52
CA THR A 146 11.95 11.67 -3.60
C THR A 146 13.17 11.87 -2.66
N GLY A 147 14.27 11.16 -2.93
CA GLY A 147 15.51 11.31 -2.17
C GLY A 147 15.58 10.53 -0.84
N LYS A 148 14.66 9.59 -0.56
CA LYS A 148 14.73 8.73 0.65
C LYS A 148 16.06 7.99 0.75
N THR A 149 16.51 7.38 -0.35
CA THR A 149 17.78 6.68 -0.43
C THR A 149 18.96 7.60 -0.08
N GLU A 150 18.89 8.87 -0.49
CA GLU A 150 19.93 9.86 -0.20
C GLU A 150 19.91 10.27 1.28
N LEU A 151 18.73 10.40 1.90
CA LEU A 151 18.60 10.64 3.34
C LEU A 151 19.28 9.52 4.14
N LEU A 152 19.00 8.26 3.81
CA LEU A 152 19.60 7.11 4.50
C LEU A 152 21.10 7.00 4.22
N ARG A 153 21.55 7.32 3.00
CA ARG A 153 22.98 7.39 2.66
C ARG A 153 23.71 8.42 3.53
N ARG A 154 23.16 9.63 3.69
CA ARG A 154 23.74 10.68 4.55
C ARG A 154 23.75 10.25 6.02
N TRP A 155 22.67 9.65 6.51
CA TRP A 155 22.63 9.10 7.86
C TRP A 155 23.76 8.09 8.09
N ARG A 156 23.99 7.19 7.15
CA ARG A 156 25.07 6.20 7.24
C ARG A 156 26.46 6.83 7.20
N GLN A 157 26.68 7.82 6.32
CA GLN A 157 27.94 8.54 6.26
C GLN A 157 28.25 9.28 7.57
N ALA A 158 27.22 9.78 8.26
CA ALA A 158 27.36 10.40 9.57
C ALA A 158 27.58 9.38 10.70
N ASN A 159 27.30 8.09 10.48
CA ASN A 159 27.40 7.00 11.46
C ASN A 159 28.18 5.80 10.91
N PRO A 160 29.47 5.96 10.52
CA PRO A 160 30.23 4.94 9.77
C PRO A 160 30.48 3.66 10.57
N ASP A 161 30.60 3.76 11.88
CA ASP A 161 30.85 2.62 12.78
C ASP A 161 29.57 1.88 13.19
N THR A 162 28.41 2.42 12.81
CA THR A 162 27.12 1.86 13.18
C THR A 162 26.66 0.85 12.14
N ARG A 163 26.30 -0.36 12.60
CA ARG A 163 25.77 -1.40 11.72
C ARG A 163 24.43 -0.97 11.10
N PHE A 164 24.35 -1.02 9.79
CA PHE A 164 23.19 -0.65 8.99
C PHE A 164 22.69 -1.86 8.19
N LEU A 165 21.40 -2.16 8.31
CA LEU A 165 20.74 -3.23 7.57
C LEU A 165 19.69 -2.63 6.64
N ASN A 166 19.84 -2.85 5.35
CA ASN A 166 18.84 -2.53 4.34
C ASN A 166 18.11 -3.81 3.92
N ASN A 167 16.79 -3.78 3.99
CA ASN A 167 15.92 -4.88 3.63
C ASN A 167 15.03 -4.49 2.45
N GLY A 168 14.98 -5.37 1.45
CA GLY A 168 14.08 -5.25 0.32
C GLY A 168 13.39 -6.57 -0.01
N HIS A 169 12.49 -6.53 -0.99
CA HIS A 169 11.70 -7.69 -1.40
C HIS A 169 12.09 -8.24 -2.79
N ARG A 170 12.92 -7.54 -3.58
CA ARG A 170 13.41 -8.01 -4.90
C ARG A 170 14.93 -7.87 -5.03
N VAL A 171 15.61 -8.94 -5.44
CA VAL A 171 17.08 -8.99 -5.55
C VAL A 171 17.66 -7.95 -6.51
N ASN A 172 17.05 -7.78 -7.70
CA ASN A 172 17.57 -6.84 -8.72
C ASN A 172 17.45 -5.38 -8.30
N LEU A 173 16.32 -5.01 -7.66
CA LEU A 173 16.13 -3.66 -7.12
C LEU A 173 17.07 -3.42 -5.93
N LEU A 174 17.20 -4.42 -5.05
CA LEU A 174 18.06 -4.36 -3.89
C LEU A 174 19.53 -4.14 -4.28
N ARG A 175 20.03 -4.78 -5.34
CA ARG A 175 21.42 -4.57 -5.82
C ARG A 175 21.67 -3.12 -6.22
N ASN A 176 20.76 -2.52 -6.99
CA ASN A 176 20.86 -1.10 -7.37
C ASN A 176 20.78 -0.17 -6.15
N LEU A 177 19.88 -0.49 -5.21
CA LEU A 177 19.74 0.26 -3.96
C LEU A 177 21.01 0.13 -3.10
N ALA A 178 21.61 -1.05 -3.04
CA ALA A 178 22.81 -1.34 -2.27
C ALA A 178 24.00 -0.50 -2.75
N LEU A 179 24.19 -0.36 -4.07
CA LEU A 179 25.21 0.52 -4.65
C LEU A 179 25.00 1.98 -4.25
N ARG A 180 23.75 2.47 -4.28
CA ARG A 180 23.42 3.85 -3.92
C ARG A 180 23.60 4.13 -2.43
N LEU A 181 23.19 3.19 -1.58
CA LEU A 181 23.38 3.27 -0.13
C LEU A 181 24.83 2.98 0.26
N GLY A 182 25.62 2.33 -0.61
CA GLY A 182 26.98 1.87 -0.39
C GLY A 182 27.10 0.65 0.52
N THR A 183 26.05 -0.18 0.62
CA THR A 183 26.02 -1.42 1.41
C THR A 183 26.53 -2.61 0.60
N ASN A 184 27.04 -3.64 1.27
CA ASN A 184 27.37 -4.91 0.65
C ASN A 184 26.12 -5.80 0.52
N LEU A 185 25.96 -6.48 -0.60
CA LEU A 185 24.84 -7.41 -0.82
C LEU A 185 25.14 -8.75 -0.15
N TYR A 186 24.18 -9.33 0.57
CA TYR A 186 24.35 -10.61 1.26
C TYR A 186 24.87 -11.73 0.35
N SER A 187 24.38 -11.80 -0.90
CA SER A 187 24.79 -12.82 -1.87
C SER A 187 26.26 -12.74 -2.29
N ASP A 188 26.89 -11.58 -2.09
CA ASP A 188 28.25 -11.29 -2.58
C ASP A 188 29.28 -11.38 -1.45
N ILE A 189 28.84 -11.76 -0.24
CA ILE A 189 29.65 -11.82 0.97
C ILE A 189 29.96 -13.28 1.32
N ASN A 190 31.22 -13.54 1.66
CA ASN A 190 31.60 -14.81 2.29
C ASN A 190 31.10 -14.83 3.75
N PRO A 191 30.37 -15.87 4.20
CA PRO A 191 29.87 -16.02 5.58
C PRO A 191 30.89 -15.66 6.67
N ASP A 192 32.16 -16.04 6.50
CA ASP A 192 33.23 -15.79 7.49
C ASP A 192 33.53 -14.29 7.70
N ASN A 193 33.19 -13.45 6.73
CA ASN A 193 33.42 -12.01 6.78
C ASN A 193 32.17 -11.20 7.10
N LEU A 194 31.01 -11.85 7.29
CA LEU A 194 29.74 -11.16 7.55
C LEU A 194 29.81 -10.30 8.83
N SER A 195 30.48 -10.80 9.87
CA SER A 195 30.66 -10.08 11.13
C SER A 195 31.51 -8.81 10.98
N LYS A 196 32.37 -8.69 9.96
CA LYS A 196 33.20 -7.49 9.76
C LYS A 196 32.48 -6.38 9.01
N ILE A 197 31.32 -6.67 8.43
CA ILE A 197 30.59 -5.74 7.57
C ILE A 197 29.69 -4.86 8.41
N THR A 198 29.83 -3.54 8.25
CA THR A 198 29.01 -2.54 8.94
C THR A 198 27.76 -2.18 8.14
N ALA A 199 27.66 -2.50 6.86
CA ALA A 199 26.53 -2.09 6.03
C ALA A 199 26.08 -3.23 5.10
N LEU A 200 24.93 -3.84 5.38
CA LEU A 200 24.42 -5.03 4.70
C LEU A 200 23.10 -4.73 3.98
N SER A 201 22.94 -5.26 2.77
CA SER A 201 21.66 -5.34 2.05
C SER A 201 21.24 -6.79 1.86
N ILE A 202 20.03 -7.13 2.29
CA ILE A 202 19.48 -8.50 2.18
C ILE A 202 18.01 -8.48 1.75
N THR A 203 17.57 -9.54 1.07
CA THR A 203 16.15 -9.74 0.76
C THR A 203 15.44 -10.47 1.90
N VAL A 204 14.14 -10.23 2.03
CA VAL A 204 13.27 -10.92 3.00
C VAL A 204 13.41 -12.46 2.94
N ASP A 205 13.51 -13.03 1.75
CA ASP A 205 13.64 -14.48 1.54
C ASP A 205 14.95 -15.04 2.08
N SER A 206 15.99 -14.22 2.25
CA SER A 206 17.28 -14.66 2.80
C SER A 206 17.48 -14.19 4.23
N LEU A 207 16.52 -13.47 4.82
CA LEU A 207 16.67 -12.87 6.13
C LEU A 207 16.97 -13.93 7.20
N TYR A 208 16.26 -15.07 7.19
CA TYR A 208 16.44 -16.17 8.14
C TYR A 208 17.90 -16.68 8.23
N LYS A 209 18.68 -16.53 7.17
CA LYS A 209 20.10 -16.97 7.13
C LYS A 209 20.99 -16.17 8.08
N LEU A 210 20.57 -14.97 8.51
CA LEU A 210 21.33 -14.20 9.50
C LEU A 210 21.27 -14.82 10.91
N ASN A 211 20.41 -15.81 11.15
CA ASN A 211 20.32 -16.48 12.44
C ASN A 211 21.64 -17.22 12.78
N GLU A 212 22.39 -17.66 11.77
CA GLU A 212 23.71 -18.30 11.94
C GLU A 212 24.78 -17.33 12.48
N ASN A 213 24.60 -16.02 12.29
CA ASN A 213 25.53 -14.99 12.73
C ASN A 213 24.76 -13.73 13.13
N LEU A 214 24.05 -13.85 14.25
CA LEU A 214 23.18 -12.81 14.77
C LEU A 214 24.00 -11.57 15.16
N GLN A 215 23.77 -10.45 14.48
CA GLN A 215 24.39 -9.16 14.77
C GLN A 215 23.30 -8.16 15.16
N THR A 216 23.63 -7.22 16.05
CA THR A 216 22.75 -6.08 16.33
C THR A 216 22.97 -4.98 15.31
N TYR A 217 21.90 -4.30 14.90
CA TYR A 217 21.98 -3.21 13.93
C TYR A 217 21.57 -1.91 14.58
N GLY A 218 22.36 -0.84 14.39
CA GLY A 218 22.03 0.48 14.91
C GLY A 218 20.90 1.15 14.13
N CYS A 219 20.80 0.85 12.82
CA CYS A 219 19.67 1.25 11.99
C CYS A 219 19.25 0.13 11.04
N ILE A 220 17.94 -0.10 10.99
CA ILE A 220 17.30 -0.98 10.00
C ILE A 220 16.48 -0.11 9.07
N PHE A 221 16.69 -0.25 7.77
CA PHE A 221 15.91 0.38 6.71
C PHE A 221 15.14 -0.69 5.95
N ILE A 222 13.83 -0.48 5.77
CA ILE A 222 12.93 -1.36 5.02
C ILE A 222 12.29 -0.53 3.92
N ASP A 223 12.73 -0.76 2.68
CA ASP A 223 12.18 -0.08 1.51
C ASP A 223 11.00 -0.88 0.92
N GLU A 224 10.02 -0.15 0.38
CA GLU A 224 8.73 -0.70 -0.05
C GLU A 224 8.08 -1.58 1.04
N ALA A 225 7.94 -1.03 2.25
CA ALA A 225 7.51 -1.74 3.45
C ALA A 225 6.18 -2.48 3.30
N CYS A 226 5.21 -1.93 2.54
CA CYS A 226 3.94 -2.60 2.31
C CYS A 226 4.12 -3.86 1.44
N GLN A 227 4.99 -3.79 0.42
CA GLN A 227 5.32 -4.94 -0.40
C GLN A 227 6.17 -5.97 0.37
N PHE A 228 7.08 -5.50 1.22
CA PHE A 228 7.86 -6.34 2.13
C PHE A 228 6.94 -7.18 3.02
N LEU A 229 5.95 -6.57 3.67
CA LEU A 229 4.96 -7.28 4.49
C LEU A 229 4.06 -8.19 3.67
N ALA A 230 3.58 -7.74 2.51
CA ALA A 230 2.74 -8.55 1.64
C ALA A 230 3.45 -9.83 1.18
N HIS A 231 4.75 -9.73 0.88
CA HIS A 231 5.57 -10.88 0.50
C HIS A 231 5.84 -11.80 1.69
N LEU A 232 6.18 -11.23 2.85
CA LEU A 232 6.41 -11.98 4.09
C LEU A 232 5.17 -12.78 4.54
N LEU A 233 3.98 -12.17 4.48
CA LEU A 233 2.74 -12.75 4.98
C LEU A 233 1.97 -13.58 3.94
N GLY A 234 2.14 -13.29 2.65
CA GLY A 234 1.31 -13.82 1.57
C GLY A 234 2.01 -14.72 0.56
N SER A 235 3.34 -14.76 0.50
CA SER A 235 4.04 -15.53 -0.52
C SER A 235 4.04 -17.03 -0.21
N LYS A 236 3.87 -17.87 -1.24
CA LYS A 236 4.01 -19.34 -1.12
C LYS A 236 5.47 -19.76 -0.87
N THR A 237 6.43 -18.90 -1.24
CA THR A 237 7.88 -19.11 -1.15
C THR A 237 8.44 -19.01 0.27
N CYS A 238 7.74 -18.33 1.20
CA CYS A 238 8.17 -18.27 2.59
C CYS A 238 7.61 -19.39 3.46
N LYS A 239 6.73 -20.27 2.99
CA LYS A 239 5.94 -21.19 3.85
C LYS A 239 6.77 -22.06 4.81
N ASP A 240 7.96 -22.48 4.39
CA ASP A 240 8.79 -23.37 5.20
C ASP A 240 9.58 -22.61 6.29
N ASN A 241 9.94 -21.35 6.04
CA ASN A 241 10.78 -20.53 6.95
C ASN A 241 10.07 -19.26 7.45
N GLN A 242 8.75 -19.11 7.22
CA GLN A 242 8.03 -17.87 7.51
C GLN A 242 8.09 -17.51 8.99
N ALA A 243 7.95 -18.51 9.87
CA ALA A 243 8.06 -18.35 11.31
C ALA A 243 9.48 -17.86 11.69
N GLU A 244 10.52 -18.51 11.15
CA GLU A 244 11.91 -18.09 11.41
C GLU A 244 12.23 -16.68 10.92
N ILE A 245 11.71 -16.31 9.74
CA ILE A 245 11.86 -14.94 9.21
C ILE A 245 11.15 -13.94 10.12
N LEU A 246 9.94 -14.25 10.61
CA LEU A 246 9.19 -13.39 11.51
C LEU A 246 9.87 -13.24 12.86
N ASP A 247 10.32 -14.33 13.48
CA ASP A 247 11.02 -14.32 14.77
C ASP A 247 12.32 -13.52 14.67
N LEU A 248 13.08 -13.72 13.59
CA LEU A 248 14.31 -12.99 13.35
C LEU A 248 14.04 -11.51 13.05
N LEU A 249 13.02 -11.20 12.23
CA LEU A 249 12.63 -9.83 11.95
C LEU A 249 12.22 -9.11 13.23
N GLU A 250 11.41 -9.76 14.08
CA GLU A 250 11.01 -9.24 15.38
C GLU A 250 12.24 -8.98 16.25
N TYR A 251 13.16 -9.93 16.37
CA TYR A 251 14.41 -9.74 17.11
C TYR A 251 15.22 -8.53 16.58
N LEU A 252 15.41 -8.43 15.27
CA LEU A 252 16.19 -7.35 14.65
C LEU A 252 15.52 -6.00 14.90
N VAL A 253 14.21 -5.91 14.64
CA VAL A 253 13.40 -4.70 14.79
C VAL A 253 13.32 -4.27 16.26
N TYR A 254 13.14 -5.21 17.19
CA TYR A 254 13.09 -4.96 18.63
C TYR A 254 14.39 -4.32 19.14
N ASN A 255 15.54 -4.89 18.77
CA ASN A 255 16.85 -4.50 19.29
C ASN A 255 17.47 -3.29 18.56
N ALA A 256 17.02 -2.96 17.36
CA ALA A 256 17.58 -1.84 16.61
C ALA A 256 17.14 -0.49 17.21
N PRO A 257 18.08 0.41 17.59
CA PRO A 257 17.75 1.75 18.07
C PRO A 257 16.82 2.50 17.10
N LEU A 258 17.16 2.52 15.81
CA LEU A 258 16.42 3.19 14.75
C LEU A 258 15.89 2.18 13.73
N VAL A 259 14.59 2.24 13.44
CA VAL A 259 13.96 1.48 12.35
C VAL A 259 13.25 2.46 11.44
N VAL A 260 13.59 2.45 10.16
CA VAL A 260 13.03 3.33 9.14
C VAL A 260 12.29 2.47 8.12
N ILE A 261 10.98 2.66 8.00
CA ILE A 261 10.15 2.00 6.99
C ILE A 261 9.74 3.03 5.94
N ALA A 262 9.82 2.68 4.66
CA ALA A 262 9.48 3.60 3.58
C ALA A 262 8.54 2.96 2.57
N ASP A 263 7.49 3.69 2.18
CA ASP A 263 6.59 3.28 1.11
C ASP A 263 5.84 4.51 0.54
N ALA A 264 5.36 4.42 -0.70
CA ALA A 264 4.45 5.41 -1.30
C ALA A 264 3.00 5.20 -0.86
N HIS A 265 2.67 3.99 -0.40
CA HIS A 265 1.32 3.58 0.00
C HIS A 265 1.26 3.16 1.47
N LEU A 266 2.11 3.75 2.33
CA LEU A 266 2.18 3.41 3.74
C LEU A 266 0.80 3.53 4.41
N ASP A 267 0.38 2.50 5.13
CA ASP A 267 -0.93 2.41 5.78
C ASP A 267 -0.80 2.14 7.29
N ASP A 268 -1.90 2.34 8.03
CA ASP A 268 -1.95 2.11 9.47
C ASP A 268 -1.56 0.66 9.82
N THR A 269 -1.96 -0.32 9.00
CA THR A 269 -1.64 -1.74 9.21
C THR A 269 -0.14 -2.01 9.20
N THR A 270 0.59 -1.42 8.24
CA THR A 270 2.04 -1.59 8.12
C THR A 270 2.74 -1.01 9.34
N ILE A 271 2.31 0.15 9.82
CA ILE A 271 2.88 0.76 11.03
C ILE A 271 2.56 -0.07 12.27
N ASP A 272 1.31 -0.47 12.44
CA ASP A 272 0.86 -1.27 13.59
C ASP A 272 1.63 -2.59 13.69
N PHE A 273 1.95 -3.20 12.56
CA PHE A 273 2.78 -4.39 12.50
C PHE A 273 4.19 -4.16 13.06
N PHE A 274 4.92 -3.16 12.56
CA PHE A 274 6.27 -2.86 13.07
C PHE A 274 6.27 -2.29 14.49
N ARG A 275 5.18 -1.62 14.87
CA ARG A 275 4.94 -1.14 16.23
C ARG A 275 4.76 -2.30 17.20
N ALA A 276 4.02 -3.34 16.82
CA ALA A 276 3.83 -4.51 17.67
C ALA A 276 5.16 -5.22 17.99
N MET A 277 6.14 -5.15 17.08
CA MET A 277 7.49 -5.72 17.25
C MET A 277 8.42 -4.88 18.14
N ARG A 278 8.03 -3.68 18.60
CA ARG A 278 8.89 -2.81 19.42
C ARG A 278 8.18 -2.18 20.63
N PRO A 279 8.85 -2.06 21.79
CA PRO A 279 8.30 -1.43 22.98
C PRO A 279 8.49 0.10 23.06
N THR A 280 9.09 0.76 22.07
CA THR A 280 9.63 2.15 22.18
C THR A 280 8.86 3.22 21.39
N VAL A 281 9.15 4.50 21.71
CA VAL A 281 8.53 5.73 21.17
C VAL A 281 8.62 5.82 19.65
N ILE A 282 7.51 6.19 19.03
CA ILE A 282 7.35 6.28 17.57
C ILE A 282 7.54 7.73 17.12
N PHE A 283 8.30 7.93 16.04
CA PHE A 283 8.49 9.23 15.39
C PHE A 283 8.02 9.14 13.94
N PHE A 284 6.83 9.67 13.63
CA PHE A 284 6.30 9.69 12.27
C PHE A 284 6.82 10.84 11.44
N LEU A 285 7.36 10.54 10.27
CA LEU A 285 7.86 11.55 9.36
C LEU A 285 7.16 11.44 8.01
N PHE A 286 6.09 12.20 7.83
CA PHE A 286 5.37 12.17 6.58
C PHE A 286 6.01 13.11 5.58
N PHE A 287 6.03 12.67 4.34
CA PHE A 287 6.50 13.50 3.26
C PHE A 287 5.48 13.52 2.13
N PHE A 288 5.13 14.73 1.72
CA PHE A 288 4.26 14.98 0.59
C PHE A 288 5.08 15.68 -0.47
N TRP A 289 5.38 15.00 -1.57
CA TRP A 289 5.85 15.67 -2.78
C TRP A 289 4.67 15.81 -3.72
N THR A 290 4.19 17.04 -3.88
CA THR A 290 3.26 17.35 -4.96
C THR A 290 4.08 17.64 -6.21
N PHE A 291 4.31 16.62 -7.04
CA PHE A 291 4.30 16.91 -8.48
C PHE A 291 2.86 17.26 -8.85
N ASN A 292 2.68 18.17 -9.81
CA ASN A 292 1.40 18.64 -10.33
C ASN A 292 0.46 17.49 -10.79
N PHE A 293 -0.11 16.78 -9.85
CA PHE A 293 -1.27 15.93 -10.01
C PHE A 293 -2.12 16.11 -8.75
N CYS A 294 -3.19 16.86 -8.94
CA CYS A 294 -4.19 17.22 -7.96
C CYS A 294 -4.83 15.95 -7.35
N PHE A 295 -4.25 15.41 -6.28
CA PHE A 295 -5.00 14.61 -5.33
C PHE A 295 -5.65 15.57 -4.35
N ARG A 296 -6.93 15.85 -4.60
CA ARG A 296 -7.84 16.56 -3.69
C ARG A 296 -7.79 15.90 -2.31
N TYR A 297 -7.12 16.55 -1.37
CA TYR A 297 -7.40 16.39 0.04
C TYR A 297 -8.69 17.15 0.32
N ILE A 298 -9.81 16.45 0.50
CA ILE A 298 -11.05 17.05 0.99
C ILE A 298 -10.96 17.00 2.51
N ASP A 299 -10.46 18.09 3.08
CA ASP A 299 -10.63 18.36 4.51
C ASP A 299 -12.04 18.95 4.70
N SER A 300 -12.87 18.31 5.53
CA SER A 300 -14.29 18.66 5.68
C SER A 300 -14.56 19.93 6.49
N ASN A 301 -13.56 20.74 6.85
CA ASN A 301 -13.77 21.97 7.61
C ASN A 301 -12.92 23.11 7.03
N HIS A 302 -13.61 24.15 6.54
CA HIS A 302 -13.12 25.35 5.87
C HIS A 302 -13.00 25.28 4.33
N PHE A 303 -14.12 25.54 3.66
CA PHE A 303 -14.15 26.05 2.30
C PHE A 303 -13.57 27.48 2.28
N ASN A 304 -12.43 27.68 1.64
CA ASN A 304 -12.12 28.93 0.98
C ASN A 304 -11.37 28.64 -0.32
N PHE A 305 -12.05 28.86 -1.43
CA PHE A 305 -11.51 28.75 -2.78
C PHE A 305 -10.77 30.05 -3.13
N SER A 306 -9.45 29.96 -3.32
CA SER A 306 -8.74 30.89 -4.19
C SER A 306 -7.78 30.08 -5.07
N CYS A 307 -8.26 29.69 -6.25
CA CYS A 307 -7.40 29.23 -7.34
C CYS A 307 -6.55 30.42 -7.80
N LEU A 308 -5.29 30.48 -7.40
CA LEU A 308 -4.29 31.28 -8.11
C LEU A 308 -3.77 30.46 -9.28
N LEU A 309 -4.39 30.64 -10.45
CA LEU A 309 -3.75 30.34 -11.72
C LEU A 309 -2.51 31.25 -11.87
N PRO A 310 -1.42 30.77 -12.49
CA PRO A 310 -0.31 31.65 -12.87
C PRO A 310 -0.85 32.64 -13.90
N GLN A 311 -0.83 33.93 -13.56
CA GLN A 311 -1.01 34.97 -14.57
C GLN A 311 0.21 34.91 -15.50
N LEU A 312 -0.03 34.45 -16.72
CA LEU A 312 0.82 34.78 -17.86
C LEU A 312 0.89 36.31 -17.94
N SER A 313 2.06 36.88 -17.67
CA SER A 313 2.31 38.29 -17.91
C SER A 313 2.24 38.56 -19.42
N PRO A 314 1.38 39.47 -19.90
CA PRO A 314 1.49 39.95 -21.26
C PRO A 314 2.71 40.88 -21.35
N THR A 315 3.42 40.72 -22.46
CA THR A 315 4.44 41.60 -23.06
C THR A 315 4.48 43.04 -22.55
N GLY A 316 5.69 43.49 -22.23
CA GLY A 316 6.14 44.87 -22.12
C GLY A 316 7.66 44.91 -22.19
#